data_AF-A0A973FW14-F1
#
_entry.id   AF-A0A973FW14-F1
#
_cell.length_a   1.000
_cell.length_b   1.000
_cell.length_c   1.000
_cell.angle_alpha   90.00
_cell.angle_beta   90.00
_cell.angle_gamma   90.00
#
_symmetry.space_group_name_H-M   'P 1'
#
loop_
_entity.id
_entity.type
_entity.pdbx_description
1 polymer ?
#
loop_
_entity_poly.entity_id
_entity_poly.type
_entity_poly.pdbx_seq_one_letter_code
_entity_poly.pdbx_strand_id
1 'polypeptide(L)'
;MDKKKREKLIMQYAPLVKNIVGRLAAKLPIDLADKEDLVNVGIMGLMSALEKYDKNRNVQFETYASFRIRGAVLDELRAKDWVPRATRSKDNKLENAMIVLEKKLGRAPTEDEIAQQLNIPLEEYFKLLDEARCISLISTEDLPPDYLERYSREDIVEEISAGNPLNLLVNMEIKDKLKK
;
A
#
# COMPACT_ATOMS: atom_id res chain seq x y z
N MET A 1 20.32 -20.06 23.48
CA MET A 1 19.03 -20.14 24.20
C MET A 1 18.44 -21.52 23.96
N ASP A 2 17.89 -22.18 24.99
CA ASP A 2 17.26 -23.50 24.82
C ASP A 2 16.05 -23.43 23.86
N LYS A 3 15.89 -24.45 23.01
CA LYS A 3 14.88 -24.49 21.93
C LYS A 3 13.46 -24.37 22.48
N LYS A 4 13.15 -25.11 23.55
CA LYS A 4 11.85 -25.05 24.25
C LYS A 4 11.56 -23.67 24.83
N LYS A 5 12.59 -23.01 25.38
CA LYS A 5 12.46 -21.65 25.92
C LYS A 5 12.21 -20.63 24.81
N ARG A 6 12.82 -20.81 23.64
CA ARG A 6 12.58 -19.97 22.45
C ARG A 6 11.14 -20.10 21.96
N GLU A 7 10.67 -21.33 21.78
CA GLU A 7 9.29 -21.59 21.33
C GLU A 7 8.25 -20.99 22.28
N LYS A 8 8.45 -21.13 23.59
CA LYS A 8 7.56 -20.52 24.59
C LYS A 8 7.52 -18.99 24.48
N LEU A 9 8.67 -18.34 24.28
CA LEU A 9 8.73 -16.89 24.11
C LEU A 9 8.07 -16.45 22.79
N ILE A 10 8.28 -17.19 21.70
CA ILE A 10 7.62 -16.89 20.44
C ILE A 10 6.10 -16.96 20.59
N MET A 11 5.58 -18.02 21.21
CA MET A 11 4.14 -18.18 21.47
C MET A 11 3.59 -17.05 22.35
N GLN A 12 4.36 -16.62 23.36
CA GLN A 12 3.99 -15.51 24.23
C GLN A 12 3.85 -14.18 23.48
N TYR A 13 4.75 -13.90 22.53
CA TYR A 13 4.75 -12.63 21.78
C TYR A 13 4.07 -12.71 20.40
N ALA A 14 3.54 -13.86 20.00
CA ALA A 14 2.77 -14.00 18.75
C ALA A 14 1.57 -13.02 18.65
N PRO A 15 0.82 -12.72 19.73
CA PRO A 15 -0.23 -11.70 19.69
C PRO A 15 0.30 -10.30 19.36
N LEU A 16 1.51 -9.96 19.83
CA LEU A 16 2.16 -8.67 19.52
C LEU A 16 2.43 -8.55 18.01
N VAL A 17 2.92 -9.63 17.39
CA VAL A 17 3.14 -9.66 15.93
C VAL A 17 1.82 -9.42 15.19
N LYS A 18 0.75 -10.15 15.54
CA LYS A 18 -0.57 -9.99 14.92
C LYS A 18 -1.10 -8.56 15.06
N ASN A 19 -0.93 -7.93 16.21
CA ASN A 19 -1.34 -6.54 16.45
C ASN A 19 -0.54 -5.51 15.65
N ILE A 20 0.76 -5.75 15.43
CA ILE A 20 1.61 -4.87 14.61
C ILE A 20 1.23 -5.03 13.13
N VAL A 21 1.13 -6.26 12.65
CA VAL A 21 0.77 -6.56 11.25
C VAL A 21 -0.63 -6.05 10.93
N GLY A 22 -1.62 -6.27 11.81
CA GLY A 22 -2.98 -5.76 11.60
C GLY A 22 -3.04 -4.24 11.47
N ARG A 23 -2.25 -3.51 12.27
CA ARG A 23 -2.16 -2.04 12.16
C ARG A 23 -1.41 -1.56 10.92
N LEU A 24 -0.47 -2.35 10.40
CA LEU A 24 0.23 -2.04 9.16
C LEU A 24 -0.67 -2.32 7.95
N ALA A 25 -1.31 -3.48 7.92
CA ALA A 25 -2.24 -3.89 6.85
C ALA A 25 -3.41 -2.91 6.69
N ALA A 26 -3.94 -2.35 7.78
CA ALA A 26 -4.99 -1.32 7.72
C ALA A 26 -4.56 -0.01 7.04
N LYS A 27 -3.25 0.20 6.80
CA LYS A 27 -2.70 1.39 6.14
C LYS A 27 -2.15 1.10 4.75
N LEU A 28 -2.25 -0.15 4.28
CA LEU A 28 -1.70 -0.59 3.01
C LEU A 28 -2.84 -0.91 2.05
N PRO A 29 -2.66 -0.69 0.73
CA PRO A 29 -3.56 -1.23 -0.28
C PRO A 29 -3.74 -2.73 -0.07
N ILE A 30 -5.00 -3.19 -0.11
CA ILE A 30 -5.43 -4.53 0.34
C ILE A 30 -4.82 -5.66 -0.50
N ASP A 31 -4.31 -5.34 -1.70
CA ASP A 31 -3.92 -6.33 -2.71
C ASP A 31 -2.41 -6.68 -2.73
N LEU A 32 -1.59 -6.08 -1.86
CA LEU A 32 -0.13 -6.20 -1.96
C LEU A 32 0.46 -7.44 -1.26
N ALA A 33 -0.23 -8.00 -0.26
CA ALA A 33 0.24 -9.20 0.43
C ALA A 33 -0.86 -9.84 1.29
N ASP A 34 -0.88 -11.17 1.33
CA ASP A 34 -1.70 -11.92 2.27
C ASP A 34 -1.31 -11.56 3.72
N LYS A 35 -2.33 -11.31 4.55
CA LYS A 35 -2.16 -11.00 5.97
C LYS A 35 -1.44 -12.13 6.71
N GLU A 36 -1.68 -13.39 6.35
CA GLU A 36 -1.01 -14.54 6.96
C GLU A 36 0.49 -14.56 6.65
N ASP A 37 0.86 -14.24 5.41
CA ASP A 37 2.27 -14.10 5.00
C ASP A 37 2.98 -13.01 5.81
N LEU A 38 2.34 -11.85 5.97
CA LEU A 38 2.91 -10.75 6.76
C LEU A 38 3.08 -11.13 8.24
N VAL A 39 2.18 -11.95 8.79
CA VAL A 39 2.34 -12.49 10.14
C VAL A 39 3.55 -13.41 10.21
N ASN A 40 3.76 -14.29 9.24
CA ASN A 40 4.93 -15.17 9.18
C ASN A 40 6.25 -14.38 9.11
N VAL A 41 6.30 -13.35 8.27
CA VAL A 41 7.45 -12.43 8.18
C VAL A 41 7.66 -11.71 9.51
N GLY A 42 6.58 -11.25 10.15
CA GLY A 42 6.65 -10.64 11.47
C GLY A 42 7.20 -11.58 12.55
N ILE A 43 6.87 -12.87 12.49
CA ILE A 43 7.43 -13.91 13.37
C ILE A 43 8.94 -14.07 13.13
N MET A 44 9.41 -14.04 11.89
CA MET A 44 10.84 -14.05 11.58
C MET A 44 11.57 -12.82 12.13
N GLY A 45 10.93 -11.65 12.06
CA GLY A 45 11.40 -10.42 12.71
C GLY A 45 11.50 -10.53 14.23
N LEU A 46 10.51 -11.17 14.87
CA LEU A 46 10.51 -11.47 16.31
C LEU A 46 11.63 -12.45 16.69
N MET A 47 11.87 -13.50 15.91
CA MET A 47 12.97 -14.43 16.14
C MET A 47 14.32 -13.71 16.11
N SER A 48 14.52 -12.85 15.11
CA SER A 48 15.71 -12.00 15.01
C SER A 48 15.86 -11.04 16.20
N ALA A 49 14.74 -10.53 16.73
CA ALA A 49 14.74 -9.68 17.91
C ALA A 49 15.15 -10.47 19.18
N LEU A 50 14.63 -11.68 19.36
CA LEU A 50 15.00 -12.57 20.48
C LEU A 50 16.49 -12.91 20.49
N GLU A 51 17.09 -13.09 19.32
CA GLU A 51 18.51 -13.43 19.18
C GLU A 51 19.44 -12.24 19.45
N LYS A 52 19.04 -11.04 19.04
CA LYS A 52 19.88 -9.83 19.11
C LYS A 52 19.57 -8.91 20.29
N TYR A 53 18.59 -9.25 21.12
CA TYR A 53 18.20 -8.42 22.23
C TYR A 53 19.23 -8.49 23.37
N ASP A 54 19.64 -7.30 23.81
CA ASP A 54 20.57 -7.12 24.92
C ASP A 54 19.87 -6.38 26.07
N LYS A 55 19.72 -7.08 27.20
CA LYS A 55 19.08 -6.55 28.41
C LYS A 55 19.84 -5.39 29.04
N ASN A 56 21.15 -5.27 28.77
CA ASN A 56 21.98 -4.22 29.35
C ASN A 56 21.70 -2.84 28.74
N ARG A 57 20.97 -2.79 27.62
CA ARG A 57 20.62 -1.54 26.92
C ARG A 57 19.46 -0.77 27.54
N ASN A 58 18.92 -1.20 28.67
CA ASN A 58 17.85 -0.56 29.43
C ASN A 58 16.58 -0.22 28.60
N VAL A 59 16.28 -1.04 27.60
CA VAL A 59 15.07 -0.93 26.78
C VAL A 59 14.24 -2.19 26.98
N GLN A 60 12.93 -2.06 27.16
CA GLN A 60 12.04 -3.21 27.27
C GLN A 60 12.06 -4.03 25.98
N PHE A 61 12.05 -5.37 26.11
CA PHE A 61 12.08 -6.27 24.97
C PHE A 61 10.94 -5.99 23.98
N GLU A 62 9.73 -5.72 24.47
CA GLU A 62 8.56 -5.44 23.65
C GLU A 62 8.75 -4.22 22.75
N THR A 63 9.36 -3.15 23.28
CA THR A 63 9.70 -1.96 22.51
C THR A 63 10.69 -2.31 21.40
N TYR A 64 11.77 -3.01 21.75
CA TYR A 64 12.78 -3.42 20.76
C TYR A 64 12.21 -4.35 19.68
N ALA A 65 11.47 -5.39 20.08
CA ALA A 65 10.83 -6.34 19.19
C ALA A 65 9.84 -5.65 18.25
N SER A 66 9.07 -4.67 18.74
CA SER A 66 8.13 -3.91 17.91
C SER A 66 8.81 -3.22 16.72
N PHE A 67 9.98 -2.61 16.93
CA PHE A 67 10.75 -2.01 15.83
C PHE A 67 11.25 -3.06 14.84
N ARG A 68 11.73 -4.22 15.33
CA ARG A 68 12.26 -5.30 14.48
C ARG A 68 11.17 -5.97 13.64
N ILE A 69 10.03 -6.28 14.25
CA ILE A 69 8.86 -6.86 13.57
C ILE A 69 8.38 -5.91 12.48
N ARG A 70 8.17 -4.64 12.83
CA ARG A 70 7.73 -3.62 11.87
C ARG A 70 8.71 -3.46 10.70
N GLY A 71 10.01 -3.45 10.97
CA GLY A 71 11.05 -3.40 9.95
C GLY A 71 10.95 -4.56 8.97
N ALA A 72 10.90 -5.80 9.49
CA ALA A 72 10.82 -7.00 8.65
C ALA A 72 9.58 -7.00 7.74
N VAL A 73 8.42 -6.65 8.27
CA VAL A 73 7.16 -6.59 7.49
C VAL A 73 7.25 -5.50 6.41
N LEU A 74 7.78 -4.32 6.74
CA LEU A 74 7.95 -3.24 5.76
C LEU A 74 8.97 -3.60 4.67
N ASP A 75 10.02 -4.35 5.01
CA ASP A 75 11.03 -4.78 4.04
C ASP A 75 10.47 -5.83 3.08
N GLU A 76 9.64 -6.77 3.55
CA GLU A 76 8.92 -7.71 2.67
C GLU A 76 7.96 -6.99 1.73
N LEU A 77 7.16 -6.07 2.25
CA LEU A 77 6.24 -5.27 1.44
C LEU A 77 6.99 -4.50 0.36
N ARG A 78 8.14 -3.91 0.69
CA ARG A 78 9.00 -3.23 -0.29
C ARG A 78 9.58 -4.16 -1.35
N ALA A 79 9.82 -5.43 -1.02
CA ALA A 79 10.30 -6.41 -1.98
C ALA A 79 9.20 -6.83 -2.98
N LYS A 80 7.94 -6.86 -2.53
CA LYS A 80 6.77 -7.16 -3.37
C LYS A 80 6.24 -5.94 -4.13
N ASP A 81 6.37 -4.74 -3.55
CA ASP A 81 5.92 -3.48 -4.15
C ASP A 81 6.85 -2.98 -5.24
N TRP A 82 6.39 -3.01 -6.50
CA TRP A 82 7.06 -2.40 -7.65
C TRP A 82 6.99 -0.85 -7.68
N VAL A 83 6.64 -0.18 -6.58
CA VAL A 83 6.51 1.29 -6.57
C VAL A 83 7.78 1.95 -6.02
N PRO A 84 8.50 2.77 -6.81
CA PRO A 84 9.70 3.46 -6.35
C PRO A 84 9.45 4.34 -5.12
N ARG A 85 10.42 4.40 -4.21
CA ARG A 85 10.35 5.22 -2.99
C ARG A 85 10.08 6.71 -3.27
N ALA A 86 10.60 7.21 -4.39
CA ALA A 86 10.43 8.59 -4.81
C ALA A 86 8.95 8.91 -5.10
N THR A 87 8.25 8.01 -5.80
CA THR A 87 6.82 8.11 -6.09
C THR A 87 6.01 8.11 -4.80
N ARG A 88 6.23 7.13 -3.91
CA ARG A 88 5.55 7.10 -2.59
C ARG A 88 5.76 8.34 -1.74
N SER A 89 6.96 8.92 -1.77
CA SER A 89 7.21 10.15 -1.01
C SER A 89 6.44 11.34 -1.56
N LYS A 90 6.14 11.35 -2.87
CA LYS A 90 5.34 12.38 -3.53
C LYS A 90 3.86 12.19 -3.20
N ASP A 91 3.36 10.96 -3.28
CA ASP A 91 1.97 10.62 -2.89
C ASP A 91 1.66 11.02 -1.46
N ASN A 92 2.51 10.61 -0.51
CA ASN A 92 2.32 10.96 0.90
C ASN A 92 2.32 12.49 1.13
N LYS A 93 3.12 13.25 0.38
CA LYS A 93 3.13 14.72 0.50
C LYS A 93 1.82 15.31 0.00
N LEU A 94 1.32 14.81 -1.13
CA LEU A 94 0.04 15.22 -1.71
C LEU A 94 -1.13 14.92 -0.77
N GLU A 95 -1.20 13.69 -0.26
CA GLU A 95 -2.25 13.22 0.65
C GLU A 95 -2.24 14.03 1.97
N ASN A 96 -1.07 14.27 2.54
CA ASN A 96 -0.97 15.10 3.75
C ASN A 96 -1.42 16.54 3.50
N ALA A 97 -1.08 17.14 2.35
CA ALA A 97 -1.52 18.49 2.00
C ALA A 97 -3.06 18.55 1.86
N MET A 98 -3.65 17.54 1.22
CA MET A 98 -5.11 17.41 1.10
C MET A 98 -5.77 17.29 2.48
N ILE A 99 -5.33 16.37 3.34
CA ILE A 99 -5.90 16.16 4.69
C ILE A 99 -5.81 17.44 5.54
N VAL A 100 -4.68 18.14 5.49
CA VAL A 100 -4.48 19.39 6.24
C VAL A 100 -5.45 20.47 5.75
N LEU A 101 -5.64 20.61 4.44
CA LEU A 101 -6.55 21.59 3.86
C LEU A 101 -8.02 21.23 4.10
N GLU A 102 -8.41 19.97 3.94
CA GLU A 102 -9.76 19.49 4.25
C GLU A 102 -10.15 19.83 5.69
N LYS A 103 -9.23 19.57 6.64
CA LYS A 103 -9.44 19.90 8.05
C LYS A 103 -9.55 21.41 8.30
N LYS A 104 -8.85 22.22 7.51
CA LYS A 104 -8.85 23.68 7.64
C LYS A 104 -10.07 24.33 7.00
N LEU A 105 -10.51 23.83 5.84
CA LEU A 105 -11.58 24.40 5.02
C LEU A 105 -12.96 23.81 5.35
N GLY A 106 -13.01 22.62 5.96
CA GLY A 106 -14.26 21.90 6.22
C GLY A 106 -14.95 21.38 4.94
N ARG A 107 -14.24 21.40 3.81
CA ARG A 107 -14.65 20.91 2.50
C ARG A 107 -13.45 20.36 1.75
N ALA A 108 -13.69 19.64 0.66
CA ALA A 108 -12.62 19.23 -0.26
C ALA A 108 -11.87 20.47 -0.80
N PRO A 109 -10.53 20.49 -0.74
CA PRO A 109 -9.72 21.56 -1.32
C PRO A 109 -9.71 21.50 -2.84
N THR A 110 -9.60 22.67 -3.47
CA THR A 110 -9.41 22.80 -4.92
C THR A 110 -7.95 22.56 -5.31
N GLU A 111 -7.70 22.21 -6.56
CA GLU A 111 -6.35 21.94 -7.09
C GLU A 111 -5.41 23.14 -6.88
N ASP A 112 -5.90 24.36 -7.11
CA ASP A 112 -5.17 25.62 -6.82
C ASP A 112 -4.81 25.77 -5.34
N GLU A 113 -5.74 25.45 -4.42
CA GLU A 113 -5.49 25.52 -2.97
C GLU A 113 -4.42 24.50 -2.54
N ILE A 114 -4.40 23.31 -3.14
CA ILE A 114 -3.40 22.28 -2.86
C ILE A 114 -2.04 22.69 -3.41
N ALA A 115 -1.99 23.21 -4.65
CA ALA A 115 -0.75 23.71 -5.26
C ALA A 115 -0.12 24.84 -4.43
N GLN A 116 -0.95 25.78 -3.95
CA GLN A 116 -0.52 26.86 -3.05
C GLN A 116 0.01 26.32 -1.72
N GLN A 117 -0.66 25.34 -1.12
CA GLN A 117 -0.22 24.71 0.13
C GLN A 117 1.11 23.96 -0.01
N LEU A 118 1.36 23.38 -1.18
CA LEU A 118 2.62 22.71 -1.54
C LEU A 118 3.70 23.69 -2.02
N ASN A 119 3.34 24.97 -2.22
CA ASN A 119 4.21 26.03 -2.73
C ASN A 119 4.84 25.68 -4.09
N ILE A 120 4.04 25.09 -4.98
CA ILE A 120 4.39 24.73 -6.35
C ILE A 120 3.40 25.37 -7.33
N PRO A 121 3.82 25.66 -8.58
CA PRO A 121 2.88 26.10 -9.61
C PRO A 121 1.89 24.99 -9.97
N LEU A 122 0.70 25.38 -10.44
CA LEU A 122 -0.37 24.44 -10.79
C LEU A 122 0.06 23.41 -11.86
N GLU A 123 0.90 23.81 -12.82
CA GLU A 123 1.43 22.89 -13.83
C GLU A 123 2.34 21.81 -13.23
N GLU A 124 3.13 22.17 -12.21
CA GLU A 124 3.99 21.21 -11.49
C GLU A 124 3.16 20.32 -10.57
N TYR A 125 2.02 20.82 -10.04
CA TYR A 125 1.04 20.01 -9.34
C TYR A 125 0.44 18.91 -10.23
N PHE A 126 0.06 19.23 -11.48
CA PHE A 126 -0.43 18.22 -12.42
C PHE A 126 0.64 17.19 -12.79
N LYS A 127 1.89 17.62 -13.00
CA LYS A 127 3.02 16.69 -13.21
C LYS A 127 3.25 15.80 -12.00
N LEU A 128 3.15 16.35 -10.79
CA LEU A 128 3.27 15.60 -9.55
C LEU A 128 2.15 14.57 -9.40
N LEU A 129 0.92 14.93 -9.77
CA LEU A 129 -0.23 14.02 -9.82
C LEU A 129 0.02 12.86 -10.79
N ASP A 130 0.49 13.14 -12.00
CA ASP A 130 0.78 12.09 -12.99
C ASP A 130 1.93 11.18 -12.54
N GLU A 131 2.98 11.74 -11.93
CA GLU A 131 4.08 10.95 -11.38
C GLU A 131 3.67 10.12 -10.14
N ALA A 132 2.66 10.61 -9.40
CA ALA A 132 2.05 9.96 -8.25
C ALA A 132 1.07 8.84 -8.65
N ARG A 133 0.57 8.83 -9.89
CA ARG A 133 -0.31 7.75 -10.38
C ARG A 133 0.47 6.44 -10.37
N CYS A 134 0.12 5.57 -9.42
CA CYS A 134 0.56 4.19 -9.44
C CYS A 134 -0.08 3.47 -10.64
N ILE A 135 0.74 2.79 -11.43
CA ILE A 135 0.25 1.84 -12.43
C ILE A 135 -0.30 0.65 -11.65
N SER A 136 -1.62 0.44 -11.68
CA SER A 136 -2.24 -0.77 -11.15
C SER A 136 -2.12 -1.87 -12.21
N LEU A 137 -1.44 -2.96 -11.87
CA LEU A 137 -1.38 -4.15 -12.72
C LEU A 137 -2.58 -5.02 -12.38
N ILE A 138 -3.50 -5.16 -13.33
CA ILE A 138 -4.66 -6.05 -13.21
C ILE A 138 -4.31 -7.37 -13.88
N SER A 139 -4.55 -8.51 -13.20
CA SER A 139 -4.38 -9.81 -13.83
C SER A 139 -5.44 -10.01 -14.90
N THR A 140 -5.07 -10.61 -16.03
CA THR A 140 -6.04 -11.00 -17.06
C THR A 140 -7.11 -11.96 -16.51
N GLU A 141 -6.79 -12.71 -15.46
CA GLU A 141 -7.72 -13.63 -14.78
C GLU A 141 -8.80 -12.90 -13.94
N ASP A 142 -8.52 -11.66 -13.52
CA ASP A 142 -9.47 -10.82 -12.77
C ASP A 142 -10.44 -10.09 -13.72
N LEU A 143 -10.19 -10.14 -15.03
CA LEU A 143 -11.06 -9.58 -16.04
C LEU A 143 -12.22 -10.55 -16.34
N PRO A 144 -13.42 -10.03 -16.69
CA PRO A 144 -14.53 -10.87 -17.12
C PRO A 144 -14.09 -11.86 -18.21
N PRO A 145 -14.61 -13.11 -18.22
CA PRO A 145 -14.24 -14.10 -19.24
C PRO A 145 -14.44 -13.61 -20.68
N ASP A 146 -15.45 -12.76 -20.89
CA ASP A 146 -15.83 -12.16 -22.17
C ASP A 146 -14.96 -10.95 -22.57
N TYR A 147 -13.98 -10.54 -21.75
CA TYR A 147 -13.22 -9.29 -21.96
C TYR A 147 -12.36 -9.36 -23.22
N LEU A 148 -11.71 -10.50 -23.46
CA LEU A 148 -10.89 -10.74 -24.65
C LEU A 148 -11.70 -11.12 -25.89
N GLU A 149 -12.96 -11.52 -25.73
CA GLU A 149 -13.85 -11.86 -26.84
C GLU A 149 -14.59 -10.64 -27.40
N ARG A 150 -14.79 -9.60 -26.59
CA ARG A 150 -15.57 -8.40 -26.96
C ARG A 150 -14.74 -7.21 -27.41
N TYR A 151 -13.46 -7.14 -27.03
CA TYR A 151 -12.57 -6.04 -27.39
C TYR A 151 -11.34 -6.58 -28.11
N SER A 152 -11.09 -6.04 -29.30
CA SER A 152 -9.88 -6.36 -30.05
C SER A 152 -8.65 -5.76 -29.36
N ARG A 153 -7.46 -6.25 -29.71
CA ARG A 153 -6.20 -5.69 -29.17
C ARG A 153 -6.06 -4.22 -29.56
N GLU A 154 -6.60 -3.86 -30.72
CA GLU A 154 -6.61 -2.52 -31.28
C GLU A 154 -7.45 -1.56 -30.42
N ASP A 155 -8.65 -1.98 -29.97
CA ASP A 155 -9.51 -1.18 -29.09
C ASP A 155 -8.86 -0.90 -27.72
N ILE A 156 -8.15 -1.90 -27.18
CA ILE A 156 -7.43 -1.77 -25.91
C ILE A 156 -6.27 -0.78 -26.05
N VAL A 157 -5.51 -0.86 -27.16
CA VAL A 157 -4.38 0.04 -27.44
C VAL A 157 -4.86 1.48 -27.65
N GLU A 158 -6.00 1.68 -28.30
CA GLU A 158 -6.60 3.00 -28.51
C GLU A 158 -6.99 3.65 -27.18
N GLU A 159 -7.65 2.94 -26.27
CA GLU A 159 -8.04 3.46 -24.96
C GLU A 159 -6.86 3.65 -24.00
N ILE A 160 -5.83 2.80 -24.09
CA ILE A 160 -4.55 3.03 -23.40
C ILE A 160 -3.90 4.32 -23.91
N SER A 161 -3.92 4.54 -25.23
CA SER A 161 -3.36 5.74 -25.86
C SER A 161 -4.18 7.00 -25.55
N ALA A 162 -5.48 6.85 -25.33
CA ALA A 162 -6.38 7.91 -24.85
C ALA A 162 -6.19 8.22 -23.35
N GLY A 163 -5.35 7.46 -22.64
CA GLY A 163 -4.99 7.72 -21.25
C GLY A 163 -6.03 7.29 -20.20
N ASN A 164 -7.09 6.59 -20.62
CA ASN A 164 -8.10 6.06 -19.70
C ASN A 164 -8.58 4.65 -20.09
N PRO A 165 -7.74 3.62 -19.90
CA PRO A 165 -8.07 2.24 -20.24
C PRO A 165 -9.25 1.66 -19.44
N LEU A 166 -9.69 2.30 -18.36
CA LEU A 166 -10.82 1.85 -17.53
C LEU A 166 -12.20 2.15 -18.15
N ASN A 167 -12.27 3.02 -19.16
CA ASN A 167 -13.53 3.32 -19.85
C ASN A 167 -14.19 2.07 -20.45
N LEU A 168 -13.39 1.09 -20.87
CA LEU A 168 -13.88 -0.18 -21.40
C LEU A 168 -14.71 -0.94 -20.35
N LEU A 169 -14.26 -0.99 -19.10
CA LEU A 169 -14.97 -1.63 -17.98
C LEU A 169 -16.24 -0.87 -17.60
N VAL A 170 -16.19 0.47 -17.57
CA VAL A 170 -17.37 1.31 -17.27
C VAL A 170 -18.47 1.09 -18.31
N ASN A 171 -18.09 1.04 -19.59
CA ASN A 171 -19.03 0.80 -20.68
C ASN A 171 -19.63 -0.61 -20.65
N MET A 172 -18.92 -1.61 -20.11
CA MET A 172 -19.47 -2.95 -19.86
C MET A 172 -20.60 -2.92 -18.82
N GLU A 173 -20.35 -2.33 -17.64
CA GLU A 173 -21.36 -2.26 -16.57
C GLU A 173 -22.64 -1.54 -17.03
N ILE A 174 -22.48 -0.46 -17.81
CA ILE A 174 -23.60 0.31 -18.35
C ILE A 174 -24.41 -0.56 -19.33
N LYS A 175 -23.75 -1.26 -20.26
CA LYS A 175 -24.43 -2.13 -21.22
C LYS A 175 -25.18 -3.29 -20.56
N ASP A 176 -24.62 -3.88 -19.51
CA ASP A 176 -25.28 -4.97 -18.79
C ASP A 176 -26.48 -4.49 -17.96
N LYS A 177 -26.41 -3.28 -17.39
CA LYS A 177 -27.56 -2.65 -16.71
C LYS A 177 -28.68 -2.26 -17.67
N LEU A 178 -28.36 -1.88 -18.90
CA LEU A 178 -29.34 -1.53 -19.95
C LEU A 178 -29.99 -2.76 -20.61
N LYS A 179 -29.46 -3.96 -20.38
CA LYS A 179 -30.04 -5.24 -20.85
C LYS A 179 -31.02 -5.87 -19.86
N LYS A 180 -31.24 -5.27 -18.69
CA LYS A 180 -32.29 -5.62 -17.73
C LYS A 180 -33.45 -4.63 -17.82
#